data_AF-A0A5K1AC25-F1
#
_entry.id   AF-A0A5K1AC25-F1
#
_cell.length_a   1.000
_cell.length_b   1.000
_cell.length_c   1.000
_cell.angle_alpha   90.00
_cell.angle_beta   90.00
_cell.angle_gamma   90.00
#
_symmetry.space_group_name_H-M   'P 1'
#
loop_
_entity.id
_entity.type
_entity.pdbx_description
1 polymer ?
#
loop_
_entity_poly.entity_id
_entity_poly.type
_entity_poly.pdbx_seq_one_letter_code
_entity_poly.pdbx_strand_id
1 'polypeptide(L)'
;CASLDGDADRIVYFHVLPTGHISLVDGDKILSLFALFIKEQLNLLAGHPVKLGVVQTAYANGASTDYLKKLGLEVLFTKTGVKYLHERASEYDIGIYFEANGHGTILFSEEFLRWLEVRRSELASTKA
;
A
#
# COMPACT_ATOMS: atom_id res chain seq x y z
N CYS A 1 0.86 -18.84 5.78
CA CYS A 1 2.32 -18.89 5.92
C CYS A 1 2.94 -17.65 5.28
N ALA A 2 4.18 -17.35 5.63
CA ALA A 2 4.98 -16.29 5.02
C ALA A 2 6.38 -16.83 4.70
N SER A 3 7.01 -16.29 3.65
CA SER A 3 8.41 -16.54 3.33
C SER A 3 9.11 -15.21 3.19
N LEU A 4 10.31 -15.14 3.78
CA LEU A 4 11.26 -14.05 3.60
C LEU A 4 12.33 -14.50 2.60
N ASP A 5 13.03 -13.55 2.00
CA ASP A 5 14.25 -13.83 1.24
C ASP A 5 15.51 -13.72 2.12
N GLY A 6 16.70 -13.74 1.51
CA GLY A 6 17.97 -13.98 2.20
C GLY A 6 18.38 -12.89 3.19
N ASP A 7 18.05 -11.64 2.90
CA ASP A 7 18.28 -10.46 3.75
C ASP A 7 16.98 -9.88 4.32
N ALA A 8 15.84 -10.54 4.07
CA ALA A 8 14.51 -10.19 4.54
C ALA A 8 14.01 -8.82 4.07
N ASP A 9 14.40 -8.40 2.86
CA ASP A 9 13.86 -7.21 2.20
C ASP A 9 12.57 -7.49 1.39
N ARG A 10 12.21 -8.77 1.24
CA ARG A 10 10.98 -9.24 0.59
C ARG A 10 10.15 -10.14 1.48
N ILE A 11 8.84 -10.06 1.29
CA ILE A 11 7.89 -10.99 1.89
C ILE A 11 6.82 -11.41 0.90
N VAL A 12 6.54 -12.72 0.87
CA VAL A 12 5.34 -13.26 0.23
C VAL A 12 4.56 -14.11 1.22
N TYR A 13 3.24 -14.02 1.15
CA TYR A 13 2.34 -14.87 1.91
C TYR A 13 1.80 -15.99 1.02
N PHE A 14 1.40 -17.10 1.62
CA PHE A 14 0.71 -18.17 0.90
C PHE A 14 -0.10 -19.04 1.85
N HIS A 15 -1.09 -19.72 1.28
CA HIS A 15 -1.84 -20.76 1.96
C HIS A 15 -1.97 -21.99 1.06
N VAL A 16 -1.86 -23.16 1.68
CA VAL A 16 -2.13 -24.44 1.02
C VAL A 16 -3.62 -24.72 1.18
N LEU A 17 -4.33 -24.83 0.07
CA LEU A 17 -5.75 -25.15 0.05
C LEU A 17 -5.96 -26.63 0.41
N PRO A 18 -7.15 -27.03 0.91
CA PRO A 18 -7.46 -28.44 1.17
C PRO A 18 -7.28 -29.36 -0.04
N THR A 19 -7.33 -28.80 -1.26
CA THR A 19 -7.09 -29.50 -2.52
C THR A 19 -5.60 -29.77 -2.81
N GLY A 20 -4.69 -29.26 -1.98
CA GLY A 20 -3.24 -29.33 -2.18
C GLY A 20 -2.67 -28.21 -3.06
N HIS A 21 -3.51 -27.36 -3.67
CA HIS A 21 -3.05 -26.20 -4.43
C HIS A 21 -2.52 -25.08 -3.52
N ILE A 22 -1.50 -24.36 -3.97
CA ILE A 22 -0.97 -23.20 -3.27
C ILE A 22 -1.64 -21.94 -3.82
N SER A 23 -2.22 -21.15 -2.92
CA SER A 23 -2.73 -19.83 -3.23
C SER A 23 -1.72 -18.79 -2.73
N LEU A 24 -1.06 -18.15 -3.68
CA LEU A 24 -0.03 -17.14 -3.45
C LEU A 24 -0.66 -15.79 -3.11
N VAL A 25 -0.03 -15.10 -2.17
CA VAL A 25 -0.30 -13.71 -1.79
C VAL A 25 1.02 -12.96 -1.94
N ASP A 26 1.25 -12.51 -3.17
CA ASP A 26 2.43 -11.79 -3.61
C ASP A 26 2.35 -10.29 -3.27
N GLY A 27 3.34 -9.51 -3.72
CA GLY A 27 3.39 -8.08 -3.45
C GLY A 27 2.17 -7.30 -3.96
N ASP A 28 1.55 -7.71 -5.07
CA ASP A 28 0.35 -7.04 -5.61
C ASP A 28 -0.85 -7.20 -4.66
N LYS A 29 -1.02 -8.39 -4.07
CA LYS A 29 -2.08 -8.62 -3.08
C LYS A 29 -1.80 -7.91 -1.76
N ILE A 30 -0.54 -7.83 -1.33
CA ILE A 30 -0.14 -7.08 -0.13
C ILE A 30 -0.43 -5.59 -0.33
N LEU A 31 -0.04 -5.02 -1.48
CA LEU A 31 -0.35 -3.65 -1.86
C LEU A 31 -1.85 -3.39 -1.90
N SER A 32 -2.62 -4.29 -2.51
CA SER A 32 -4.08 -4.16 -2.60
C SER A 32 -4.75 -4.15 -1.22
N LEU A 33 -4.25 -4.98 -0.29
CA LEU A 33 -4.72 -5.02 1.09
C LEU A 33 -4.46 -3.70 1.82
N PHE A 34 -3.23 -3.18 1.76
CA PHE A 34 -2.89 -1.90 2.38
C PHE A 34 -3.66 -0.74 1.78
N ALA A 35 -3.81 -0.71 0.45
CA ALA A 35 -4.55 0.34 -0.24
C ALA A 35 -6.02 0.38 0.18
N LEU A 36 -6.67 -0.79 0.29
CA LEU A 36 -8.04 -0.89 0.81
C LEU A 36 -8.12 -0.39 2.26
N PHE A 37 -7.25 -0.90 3.14
CA PHE A 37 -7.27 -0.55 4.56
C PHE A 37 -7.07 0.95 4.78
N ILE A 38 -6.04 1.54 4.15
CA ILE A 38 -5.74 2.97 4.28
C ILE A 38 -6.90 3.81 3.76
N LYS A 39 -7.47 3.46 2.61
CA LYS A 39 -8.65 4.17 2.07
C LYS A 39 -9.80 4.16 3.07
N GLU A 40 -10.08 3.02 3.70
CA GLU A 40 -11.13 2.92 4.74
C GLU A 40 -10.82 3.81 5.95
N GLN A 41 -9.56 3.84 6.41
CA GLN A 41 -9.17 4.73 7.52
C GLN A 41 -9.31 6.22 7.14
N LEU A 42 -8.94 6.60 5.92
CA LEU A 42 -9.10 7.97 5.42
C LEU A 42 -10.57 8.39 5.33
N ASN A 43 -11.47 7.47 4.96
CA ASN A 43 -12.91 7.77 4.95
C ASN A 43 -13.46 8.05 6.35
N LEU A 44 -12.87 7.46 7.39
CA LEU A 44 -13.23 7.74 8.79
C LEU A 44 -12.61 9.06 9.28
N LEU A 45 -11.42 9.40 8.79
CA LEU A 45 -10.71 10.65 9.08
C LEU A 45 -11.27 11.79 8.22
N ALA A 46 -12.40 12.36 8.64
CA ALA A 46 -12.96 13.55 7.99
C ALA A 46 -12.04 14.79 8.14
N GLY A 47 -12.02 15.65 7.11
CA GLY A 47 -11.55 17.03 7.24
C GLY A 47 -10.18 17.37 6.61
N HIS A 48 -9.53 16.44 5.91
CA HIS A 48 -8.31 16.75 5.15
C HIS A 48 -8.27 15.96 3.83
N PRO A 49 -8.15 16.64 2.68
CA PRO A 49 -7.98 15.94 1.41
C PRO A 49 -6.59 15.32 1.36
N VAL A 50 -6.52 13.99 1.30
CA VAL A 50 -5.26 13.23 1.23
C VAL A 50 -5.08 12.67 -0.18
N LYS A 51 -3.93 12.94 -0.80
CA LYS A 51 -3.53 12.33 -2.06
C LYS A 51 -2.95 10.94 -1.79
N LEU A 52 -3.77 9.91 -2.00
CA LEU A 52 -3.36 8.51 -1.92
C LEU A 52 -2.97 8.01 -3.32
N GLY A 53 -1.71 7.59 -3.47
CA GLY A 53 -1.17 7.04 -4.71
C GLY A 53 -0.77 5.58 -4.57
N VAL A 54 -1.06 4.79 -5.60
CA VAL A 54 -0.62 3.40 -5.69
C VAL A 54 0.29 3.23 -6.90
N VAL A 55 1.49 2.71 -6.68
CA VAL A 55 2.52 2.57 -7.71
C VAL A 55 2.83 1.09 -7.94
N GLN A 56 2.73 0.67 -9.20
CA GLN A 56 2.99 -0.70 -9.65
C GLN A 56 4.06 -0.70 -10.77
N THR A 57 4.59 -1.88 -11.07
CA THR A 57 5.43 -2.10 -12.26
C THR A 57 4.64 -2.89 -13.30
N ALA A 58 5.18 -3.04 -14.51
CA ALA A 58 4.57 -3.86 -15.56
C ALA A 58 4.45 -5.36 -15.21
N TYR A 59 5.14 -5.83 -14.15
CA TYR A 59 4.99 -7.21 -13.65
C TYR A 59 3.73 -7.43 -12.83
N ALA A 60 3.03 -6.36 -12.45
CA ALA A 60 1.82 -6.47 -11.66
C ALA A 60 0.75 -7.27 -12.41
N ASN A 61 0.07 -8.15 -11.68
CA ASN A 61 -1.07 -8.87 -12.24
C ASN A 61 -2.19 -7.87 -12.59
N GLY A 62 -2.66 -7.86 -13.84
CA GLY A 62 -3.67 -6.90 -14.30
C GLY A 62 -4.97 -6.90 -13.49
N ALA A 63 -5.35 -8.04 -12.88
CA ALA A 63 -6.52 -8.09 -12.02
C ALA A 63 -6.35 -7.26 -10.73
N SER A 64 -5.12 -7.11 -10.23
CA SER A 64 -4.83 -6.23 -9.10
C SER A 64 -5.03 -4.75 -9.47
N THR A 65 -4.52 -4.34 -10.64
CA THR A 65 -4.70 -3.00 -11.19
C THR A 65 -6.18 -2.68 -11.39
N ASP A 66 -6.95 -3.61 -11.97
CA ASP A 66 -8.38 -3.45 -12.18
C ASP A 66 -9.15 -3.36 -10.86
N TYR A 67 -8.77 -4.15 -9.86
CA TYR A 67 -9.36 -4.11 -8.52
C TYR A 67 -9.15 -2.74 -7.86
N LEU A 68 -7.92 -2.23 -7.86
CA LEU A 68 -7.58 -0.91 -7.30
C LEU A 68 -8.32 0.23 -8.00
N LYS A 69 -8.42 0.18 -9.34
CA LYS A 69 -9.19 1.15 -10.12
C LYS A 69 -10.68 1.10 -9.80
N LYS A 70 -11.26 -0.08 -9.57
CA LYS A 70 -12.66 -0.23 -9.12
C LYS A 70 -12.88 0.33 -7.72
N LEU A 71 -11.84 0.32 -6.87
CA LEU A 71 -11.84 1.07 -5.61
C LEU A 71 -11.69 2.58 -5.82
N GLY A 72 -11.62 3.10 -7.05
CA GLY A 72 -11.46 4.53 -7.32
C GLY A 72 -10.09 5.08 -6.91
N LEU A 73 -9.08 4.21 -6.78
CA LEU A 73 -7.71 4.63 -6.49
C LEU A 73 -6.97 4.95 -7.79
N GLU A 74 -6.10 5.95 -7.74
CA GLU A 74 -5.15 6.22 -8.82
C GLU A 74 -4.04 5.15 -8.77
N VAL A 75 -3.82 4.51 -9.92
CA VAL A 75 -2.76 3.50 -10.09
C VAL A 75 -1.81 3.95 -11.17
N LEU A 76 -0.54 4.12 -10.81
CA LEU A 76 0.53 4.53 -11.70
C LEU A 76 1.52 3.40 -11.95
N PHE A 77 2.10 3.42 -13.15
CA PHE A 77 3.13 2.48 -13.54
C PHE A 77 4.49 3.16 -13.63
N THR A 78 5.52 2.50 -13.12
CA THR A 78 6.93 2.89 -13.27
C THR A 78 7.76 1.77 -13.87
N LYS A 79 9.03 2.09 -14.18
CA LYS A 79 10.04 1.06 -14.46
C LYS A 79 10.24 0.19 -13.21
N THR A 80 10.69 -1.04 -13.43
CA THR A 80 11.07 -1.99 -12.37
C THR A 80 12.26 -1.46 -11.56
N GLY A 81 12.26 -1.78 -10.27
CA GLY A 81 13.30 -1.38 -9.33
C GLY A 81 12.82 -0.30 -8.39
N VAL A 82 13.03 -0.54 -7.09
CA VAL A 82 12.54 0.25 -5.95
C VAL A 82 12.82 1.74 -6.08
N LYS A 83 13.96 2.12 -6.68
CA LYS A 83 14.29 3.53 -6.95
C LYS A 83 13.17 4.29 -7.66
N TYR A 84 12.61 3.71 -8.72
CA TYR A 84 11.58 4.36 -9.52
C TYR A 84 10.20 4.35 -8.83
N LEU A 85 9.89 3.24 -8.14
CA LEU A 85 8.66 3.13 -7.35
C LEU A 85 8.64 4.15 -6.21
N HIS A 86 9.75 4.25 -5.47
CA HIS A 86 9.90 5.15 -4.34
C HIS A 86 9.82 6.61 -4.75
N GLU A 87 10.54 7.01 -5.82
CA GLU A 87 10.48 8.36 -6.37
C GLU A 87 9.03 8.74 -6.72
N ARG A 88 8.31 7.88 -7.43
CA ARG A 88 6.91 8.16 -7.79
C ARG A 88 5.97 8.15 -6.59
N ALA A 89 6.15 7.22 -5.65
CA ALA A 89 5.31 7.14 -4.45
C ALA A 89 5.50 8.37 -3.54
N SER A 90 6.68 9.00 -3.55
CA SER A 90 6.98 10.20 -2.76
C SER A 90 6.26 11.47 -3.22
N GLU A 91 5.64 11.45 -4.41
CA GLU A 91 4.83 12.56 -4.94
C GLU A 91 3.45 12.67 -4.25
N TYR A 92 3.09 11.71 -3.40
CA TYR A 92 1.81 11.59 -2.73
C TYR A 92 1.90 11.85 -1.22
N ASP A 93 0.76 12.21 -0.60
CA ASP A 93 0.66 12.29 0.86
C ASP A 93 0.78 10.90 1.50
N ILE A 94 0.22 9.90 0.82
CA ILE A 94 0.43 8.49 1.12
C ILE A 94 0.74 7.78 -0.19
N GLY A 95 1.96 7.26 -0.33
CA GLY A 95 2.40 6.52 -1.50
C GLY A 95 2.60 5.05 -1.17
N ILE A 96 1.81 4.16 -1.79
CA ILE A 96 1.93 2.71 -1.59
C ILE A 96 2.61 2.10 -2.80
N TYR A 97 3.68 1.34 -2.60
CA TYR A 97 4.34 0.63 -3.69
C TYR A 97 4.84 -0.75 -3.26
N PHE A 98 4.61 -1.74 -4.11
CA PHE A 98 5.16 -3.09 -4.00
C PHE A 98 5.40 -3.63 -5.40
N GLU A 99 6.47 -4.39 -5.55
CA GLU A 99 6.67 -5.28 -6.70
C GLU A 99 6.09 -6.66 -6.40
N ALA A 100 5.65 -7.39 -7.43
CA ALA A 100 5.09 -8.74 -7.27
C ALA A 100 6.05 -9.72 -6.54
N ASN A 101 7.35 -9.46 -6.56
CA ASN A 101 8.36 -10.25 -5.83
C ASN A 101 8.29 -10.09 -4.29
N GLY A 102 7.46 -9.20 -3.76
CA GLY A 102 7.28 -8.97 -2.32
C GLY A 102 8.08 -7.81 -1.74
N HIS A 103 8.88 -7.09 -2.53
CA HIS A 103 9.59 -5.88 -2.09
C HIS A 103 8.66 -4.68 -2.17
N GLY A 104 8.48 -3.95 -1.08
CA GLY A 104 7.70 -2.72 -1.09
C GLY A 104 7.52 -2.11 0.28
N THR A 105 6.93 -0.92 0.31
CA THR A 105 6.59 -0.21 1.55
C THR A 105 5.52 0.86 1.29
N ILE A 106 5.22 1.63 2.32
CA ILE A 106 4.28 2.75 2.30
C ILE A 106 5.02 3.99 2.78
N LEU A 107 4.92 5.06 2.00
CA LEU A 107 5.46 6.37 2.33
C LEU A 107 4.34 7.27 2.85
N PHE A 108 4.68 8.13 3.79
CA PHE A 108 3.82 9.19 4.30
C PHE A 108 4.57 10.52 4.18
N SER A 109 3.92 11.55 3.64
CA SER A 109 4.52 12.87 3.57
C SER A 109 4.66 13.48 4.96
N GLU A 110 5.71 14.28 5.17
CA GLU A 110 5.93 15.00 6.43
C GLU A 110 4.75 15.94 6.78
N GLU A 111 4.13 16.54 5.75
CA GLU A 111 2.95 17.38 5.91
C GLU A 111 1.77 16.56 6.47
N PHE A 112 1.51 15.39 5.90
CA PHE A 112 0.43 14.52 6.34
C PHE A 112 0.69 13.95 7.75
N LEU A 113 1.94 13.58 8.07
CA LEU A 113 2.31 13.13 9.42
C LEU A 113 2.08 14.24 10.46
N ARG A 114 2.51 15.47 10.17
CA ARG A 114 2.27 16.62 11.05
C ARG A 114 0.77 16.87 11.25
N TRP A 115 -0.03 16.74 10.19
CA TRP A 115 -1.48 16.86 10.30
C TRP A 115 -2.07 15.78 11.21
N LEU A 116 -1.65 14.52 11.07
CA LEU A 116 -2.08 13.41 11.94
C LEU A 116 -1.75 13.66 13.42
N GLU A 117 -0.58 14.21 13.72
CA GLU A 117 -0.16 14.52 15.10
C GLU A 117 -1.06 15.58 15.76
N VAL A 118 -1.38 16.65 15.02
CA VAL A 118 -2.33 17.67 15.48
C VAL A 118 -3.69 17.04 15.71
N ARG A 119 -4.19 16.27 14.75
CA ARG A 119 -5.51 15.64 14.84
C ARG A 119 -5.62 14.66 16.01
N ARG A 120 -4.57 13.88 16.26
CA ARG A 120 -4.48 12.99 17.43
C ARG A 120 -4.60 13.77 18.74
N SER A 121 -3.92 14.92 18.84
CA SER A 121 -3.91 15.75 20.04
C SER A 121 -5.28 16.37 20.32
N GLU A 122 -5.98 16.82 19.29
CA GLU A 122 -7.37 17.32 19.38
C GLU A 122 -8.33 16.22 19.88
N LEU A 123 -8.26 15.02 19.27
CA LEU A 123 -9.12 13.90 19.64
C LEU A 123 -8.85 13.38 21.06
N ALA A 124 -7.59 13.41 21.51
CA ALA A 124 -7.24 13.07 22.88
C ALA A 124 -7.78 14.10 23.89
N SER A 125 -7.73 15.38 23.54
CA SER A 125 -8.23 16.48 24.39
C SER A 125 -9.77 16.51 24.49
N THR A 126 -10.47 15.98 23.49
CA THR A 126 -11.95 15.93 23.47
C THR A 126 -12.51 14.74 24.28
N LYS A 127 -11.66 13.78 24.69
CA LYS A 127 -12.04 12.61 25.50
C LYS A 127 -11.83 12.80 27.01
N ALA A 128 -11.32 13.95 27.43
CA ALA A 128 -11.21 14.37 28.83
C ALA A 128 -12.36 15.30 29.19
#